data_AF-A0A1J7GP93-F1
#
_entry.id   AF-A0A1J7GP93-F1
#
_cell.length_a   1.000
_cell.length_b   1.000
_cell.length_c   1.000
_cell.angle_alpha   90.00
_cell.angle_beta   90.00
_cell.angle_gamma   90.00
#
_symmetry.space_group_name_H-M   'P 1'
#
loop_
_entity.id
_entity.type
_entity.pdbx_description
1 polymer ?
#
loop_
_entity_poly.entity_id
_entity_poly.type
_entity_poly.pdbx_seq_one_letter_code
_entity_poly.pdbx_strand_id
1 'polypeptide(L)'
;MGTLAMNKDNLNRSKIEQWKQKELFFLVAYAIVFYIIFIARSLQLSRDHYSQLYGLRQGWLIPNHLNDMSDSQWRNFRGNLPVLTLVFGIFTLLANLMRAFFNLKVRGMSIVWLLFSLAYLLYLHGACVIFILSIATVNYFLVKIFARKNYFPPLIWSYNIFFLLCNRIYEGYPFTVFSERWAILDNYRGSFRWHICFNFVVLRMISFGFDYHWTNQDSRFDHEVVVMAIY
;
A
#
# COMPACT_ATOMS: atom_id res chain seq x y z
N MET A 1 8.98 7.23 -51.56
CA MET A 1 7.79 7.32 -50.67
C MET A 1 8.12 7.01 -49.20
N GLY A 2 8.99 6.04 -48.90
CA GLY A 2 9.36 5.69 -47.50
C GLY A 2 10.14 6.74 -46.70
N THR A 3 10.92 7.63 -47.34
CA THR A 3 11.72 8.67 -46.65
C THR A 3 10.87 9.81 -46.07
N LEU A 4 9.75 10.14 -46.71
CA LEU A 4 8.82 11.19 -46.25
C LEU A 4 7.99 10.73 -45.04
N ALA A 5 7.57 9.46 -45.02
CA ALA A 5 6.87 8.87 -43.88
C ALA A 5 7.78 8.80 -42.64
N MET A 6 9.02 8.32 -42.82
CA MET A 6 10.01 8.22 -41.74
C MET A 6 10.35 9.58 -41.11
N ASN A 7 10.39 10.66 -41.89
CA ASN A 7 10.64 12.01 -41.36
C ASN A 7 9.45 12.54 -40.54
N LYS A 8 8.21 12.21 -40.95
CA LYS A 8 6.99 12.64 -40.26
C LYS A 8 6.83 11.94 -38.90
N ASP A 9 7.18 10.66 -38.83
CA ASP A 9 7.14 9.89 -37.58
C ASP A 9 8.19 10.36 -36.57
N ASN A 10 9.41 10.67 -37.04
CA ASN A 10 10.47 11.24 -36.20
C ASN A 10 10.10 12.63 -35.66
N LEU A 11 9.42 13.45 -36.48
CA LEU A 11 8.94 14.77 -36.07
C LEU A 11 7.80 14.68 -35.04
N ASN A 12 6.87 13.72 -35.21
CA ASN A 12 5.80 13.49 -34.25
C ASN A 12 6.35 12.94 -32.92
N ARG A 13 7.30 12.01 -32.98
CA ARG A 13 7.96 11.46 -31.78
C ARG A 13 8.70 12.55 -31.00
N SER A 14 9.47 13.41 -31.68
CA SER A 14 10.17 14.52 -31.00
C SER A 14 9.22 15.54 -30.37
N LYS A 15 8.08 15.84 -31.02
CA LYS A 15 7.03 16.68 -30.43
C LYS A 15 6.40 16.05 -29.19
N ILE A 16 6.13 14.75 -29.21
CA ILE A 16 5.57 14.02 -28.05
C ILE A 16 6.56 14.03 -26.88
N GLU A 17 7.84 13.74 -27.14
CA GLU A 17 8.91 13.80 -26.13
C GLU A 17 9.01 15.19 -25.48
N GLN A 18 9.01 16.25 -26.30
CA GLN A 18 9.02 17.63 -25.79
C GLN A 18 7.78 17.97 -24.97
N TRP A 19 6.61 17.45 -25.36
CA TRP A 19 5.36 17.69 -24.65
C TRP A 19 5.35 16.96 -23.30
N LYS A 20 5.78 15.70 -23.24
CA LYS A 20 5.97 14.94 -21.99
C LYS A 20 6.99 15.61 -21.07
N GLN A 21 8.09 16.14 -21.60
CA GLN A 21 9.08 16.85 -20.80
C GLN A 21 8.52 18.16 -20.21
N LYS A 22 7.70 18.89 -20.97
CA LYS A 22 6.99 20.08 -20.48
C LYS A 22 5.93 19.71 -19.44
N GLU A 23 5.16 18.65 -19.67
CA GLU A 23 4.17 18.14 -18.72
C GLU A 23 4.83 17.78 -17.38
N LEU A 24 5.95 17.03 -17.41
CA LEU A 24 6.71 16.70 -16.22
C LEU A 24 7.20 17.96 -15.49
N PHE A 25 7.73 18.94 -16.23
CA PHE A 25 8.15 20.21 -15.63
C PHE A 25 6.98 20.94 -14.94
N PHE A 26 5.81 21.01 -15.58
CA PHE A 26 4.61 21.60 -14.98
C PHE A 26 4.14 20.84 -13.74
N LEU A 27 4.14 19.51 -13.78
CA LEU A 27 3.76 18.66 -12.63
C LEU A 27 4.72 18.84 -11.46
N VAL A 28 6.03 18.92 -11.72
CA VAL A 28 7.05 19.17 -10.69
C VAL A 28 6.91 20.58 -10.12
N ALA A 29 6.75 21.60 -10.97
CA ALA A 29 6.54 22.98 -10.53
C ALA A 29 5.26 23.11 -9.69
N TYR A 30 4.17 22.50 -10.14
CA TYR A 30 2.91 22.41 -9.40
C TYR A 30 3.12 21.74 -8.04
N ALA A 31 3.80 20.59 -7.99
CA ALA A 31 4.07 19.89 -6.74
C ALA A 31 4.88 20.76 -5.78
N ILE A 32 5.94 21.44 -6.26
CA ILE A 32 6.76 22.35 -5.45
C ILE A 32 5.90 23.49 -4.88
N VAL A 33 5.13 24.18 -5.73
CA VAL A 33 4.27 25.29 -5.30
C VAL A 33 3.22 24.81 -4.30
N PHE A 34 2.58 23.67 -4.58
CA PHE A 34 1.61 23.04 -3.69
C PHE A 34 2.23 22.73 -2.33
N TYR A 35 3.41 22.11 -2.29
CA TYR A 35 4.08 21.79 -1.03
C TYR A 35 4.54 23.04 -0.28
N ILE A 36 5.04 24.07 -0.98
CA ILE A 36 5.40 25.35 -0.34
C ILE A 36 4.16 25.97 0.33
N ILE A 37 3.04 26.08 -0.39
CA ILE A 37 1.79 26.63 0.15
C ILE A 37 1.30 25.76 1.32
N PHE A 38 1.30 24.45 1.16
CA PHE A 38 0.85 23.51 2.18
C PHE A 38 1.68 23.61 3.45
N ILE A 39 3.01 23.64 3.34
CA ILE A 39 3.93 23.78 4.48
C ILE A 39 3.75 25.15 5.13
N ALA A 40 3.72 26.23 4.35
CA ALA A 40 3.54 27.58 4.89
C ALA A 40 2.23 27.72 5.66
N ARG A 41 1.12 27.21 5.10
CA ARG A 41 -0.19 27.19 5.76
C ARG A 41 -0.20 26.29 6.99
N SER A 42 0.42 25.12 6.93
CA SER A 42 0.52 24.21 8.08
C SER A 42 1.33 24.83 9.22
N LEU A 43 2.44 25.51 8.92
CA LEU A 43 3.25 26.22 9.90
C LEU A 43 2.54 27.44 10.48
N GLN A 44 1.72 28.14 9.68
CA GLN A 44 0.87 29.21 10.17
C GLN A 44 -0.18 28.66 11.15
N LEU A 45 -0.93 27.64 10.74
CA LEU A 45 -1.95 26.99 11.58
C LEU A 45 -1.37 26.47 12.90
N SER A 46 -0.19 25.85 12.82
CA SER A 46 0.55 25.32 13.98
C SER A 46 0.93 26.42 14.97
N ARG A 47 1.37 27.59 14.48
CA ARG A 47 1.65 28.75 15.35
C ARG A 47 0.38 29.29 15.99
N ASP A 48 -0.69 29.43 15.22
CA ASP A 48 -1.95 30.02 15.69
C ASP A 48 -2.67 29.14 16.72
N HIS A 49 -2.53 27.81 16.65
CA HIS A 49 -3.23 26.85 17.50
C HIS A 49 -2.30 26.02 18.41
N TYR A 50 -1.06 26.47 18.60
CA TYR A 50 -0.05 25.71 19.35
C TYR A 50 -0.50 25.32 20.77
N SER A 51 -1.23 26.22 21.45
CA SER A 51 -1.73 26.00 22.82
C SER A 51 -2.87 24.99 22.93
N GLN A 52 -3.47 24.58 21.80
CA GLN A 52 -4.61 23.66 21.75
C GLN A 52 -4.21 22.24 21.30
N LEU A 53 -2.90 21.93 21.25
CA LEU A 53 -2.41 20.63 20.81
C LEU A 53 -2.59 19.56 21.89
N TYR A 54 -3.60 18.70 21.70
CA TYR A 54 -3.84 17.54 22.56
C TYR A 54 -3.04 16.32 22.08
N GLY A 55 -2.65 15.46 23.02
CA GLY A 55 -2.02 14.17 22.68
C GLY A 55 -0.52 14.23 22.40
N LEU A 56 0.12 15.39 22.54
CA LEU A 56 1.58 15.50 22.53
C LEU A 56 2.17 14.86 23.80
N ARG A 57 3.11 13.94 23.64
CA ARG A 57 3.83 13.29 24.76
C ARG A 57 5.30 13.16 24.44
N GLN A 58 6.14 13.14 25.48
CA GLN A 58 7.57 12.93 25.31
C GLN A 58 7.85 11.59 24.62
N GLY A 59 8.64 11.65 23.54
CA GLY A 59 9.06 10.47 22.79
C GLY A 59 10.26 9.75 23.41
N TRP A 60 10.47 8.49 22.98
CA TRP A 60 11.65 7.70 23.35
C TRP A 60 12.85 7.90 22.41
N LEU A 61 12.61 8.30 21.15
CA LEU A 61 13.65 8.41 20.10
C LEU A 61 14.52 9.67 20.22
N ILE A 62 13.89 10.82 20.45
CA ILE A 62 14.56 12.12 20.48
C ILE A 62 14.28 12.77 21.84
N PRO A 63 15.30 12.97 22.68
CA PRO A 63 15.14 13.69 23.94
C PRO A 63 14.55 15.09 23.72
N ASN A 64 13.65 15.51 24.61
CA ASN A 64 12.98 16.81 24.57
C ASN A 64 12.12 17.10 23.32
N HIS A 65 11.88 16.09 22.46
CA HIS A 65 10.93 16.20 21.36
C HIS A 65 9.57 15.60 21.74
N LEU A 66 8.53 16.42 21.63
CA LEU A 66 7.15 15.98 21.82
C LEU A 66 6.63 15.28 20.57
N ASN A 67 6.06 14.10 20.76
CA ASN A 67 5.49 13.28 19.71
C ASN A 67 3.96 13.35 19.77
N ASP A 68 3.33 13.52 18.61
CA ASP A 68 1.89 13.36 18.48
C ASP A 68 1.47 11.90 18.69
N MET A 69 0.69 11.64 19.73
CA MET A 69 0.16 10.34 20.09
C MET A 69 -1.36 10.22 19.85
N SER A 70 -1.98 11.19 19.17
CA SER A 70 -3.42 11.16 18.86
C SER A 70 -3.78 9.98 17.94
N ASP A 71 -2.96 9.73 16.92
CA ASP A 71 -3.16 8.64 15.98
C ASP A 71 -2.72 7.29 16.56
N SER A 72 -3.68 6.39 16.71
CA SER A 72 -3.43 5.05 17.27
C SER A 72 -2.53 4.18 16.39
N GLN A 73 -2.58 4.30 15.07
CA GLN A 73 -1.77 3.52 14.14
C GLN A 73 -0.29 3.91 14.25
N TRP A 74 0.00 5.22 14.16
CA TRP A 74 1.35 5.73 14.21
C TRP A 74 1.98 5.63 15.60
N ARG A 75 1.18 5.83 16.66
CA ARG A 75 1.60 5.59 18.04
C ARG A 75 2.02 4.14 18.25
N ASN A 76 1.19 3.19 17.83
CA ASN A 76 1.49 1.77 17.97
C ASN A 76 2.71 1.35 17.14
N PHE A 77 2.80 1.79 15.89
CA PHE A 77 3.96 1.50 15.04
C PHE A 77 5.25 1.99 15.68
N ARG A 78 5.33 3.28 16.07
CA ARG A 78 6.54 3.86 16.68
C ARG A 78 6.89 3.30 18.04
N GLY A 79 5.89 2.99 18.86
CA GLY A 79 6.12 2.37 20.17
C GLY A 79 6.72 0.96 20.05
N ASN A 80 6.35 0.23 18.99
CA ASN A 80 6.84 -1.13 18.75
C ASN A 80 8.04 -1.21 17.80
N LEU A 81 8.58 -0.07 17.32
CA LEU A 81 9.72 -0.05 16.40
C LEU A 81 10.95 -0.86 16.87
N PRO A 82 11.38 -0.78 18.16
CA PRO A 82 12.51 -1.59 18.63
C PRO A 82 12.22 -3.10 18.54
N VAL A 83 11.03 -3.52 18.99
CA VAL A 83 10.60 -4.91 18.96
C VAL A 83 10.49 -5.40 17.52
N LEU A 84 9.89 -4.60 16.64
CA LEU A 84 9.74 -4.93 15.23
C LEU A 84 11.10 -5.05 14.54
N THR A 85 12.05 -4.16 14.84
CA THR A 85 13.43 -4.23 14.34
C THR A 85 14.12 -5.52 14.78
N LEU A 86 13.98 -5.89 16.06
CA LEU A 86 14.55 -7.13 16.58
C LEU A 86 13.92 -8.36 15.93
N VAL A 87 12.60 -8.41 15.82
CA VAL A 87 11.88 -9.52 15.17
C VAL A 87 12.28 -9.63 13.69
N PHE A 88 12.40 -8.51 12.98
CA PHE A 88 12.87 -8.50 11.60
C PHE A 88 14.32 -9.01 11.48
N GLY A 89 15.20 -8.63 12.41
CA GLY A 89 16.56 -9.17 12.50
C GLY A 89 16.58 -10.69 12.70
N ILE A 90 15.79 -11.21 13.63
CA ILE A 90 15.67 -12.66 13.86
C ILE A 90 15.08 -13.37 12.64
N PHE A 91 14.04 -12.81 12.04
CA PHE A 91 13.40 -13.34 10.84
C PHE A 91 14.39 -13.48 9.68
N THR A 92 15.16 -12.42 9.41
CA THR A 92 16.14 -12.41 8.32
C THR A 92 17.32 -13.32 8.59
N LEU A 93 17.82 -13.35 9.83
CA LEU A 93 18.87 -14.28 10.26
C LEU A 93 18.41 -15.73 10.08
N LEU A 94 17.25 -16.10 10.60
CA LEU A 94 16.73 -17.47 10.52
C LEU A 94 16.48 -17.89 9.08
N ALA A 95 15.91 -17.00 8.25
CA ALA A 95 15.68 -17.28 6.84
C ALA A 95 17.01 -17.49 6.09
N ASN A 96 18.05 -16.71 6.38
CA ASN A 96 19.37 -16.86 5.78
C ASN A 96 20.09 -18.13 6.25
N LEU A 97 19.96 -18.50 7.53
CA LEU A 97 20.46 -19.77 8.05
C LEU A 97 19.77 -20.95 7.36
N MET A 98 18.43 -20.93 7.24
CA MET A 98 17.70 -21.96 6.50
C MET A 98 18.15 -22.05 5.05
N ARG A 99 18.39 -20.90 4.39
CA ARG A 99 18.91 -20.89 3.03
C ARG A 99 20.27 -21.59 2.93
N ALA A 100 21.17 -21.31 3.87
CA ALA A 100 22.50 -21.90 3.91
C ALA A 100 22.48 -23.41 4.25
N PHE A 101 21.73 -23.81 5.28
CA PHE A 101 21.67 -25.20 5.73
C PHE A 101 20.94 -26.13 4.74
N PHE A 102 19.87 -25.65 4.10
CA PHE A 102 19.05 -26.46 3.19
C PHE A 102 19.33 -26.19 1.70
N ASN A 103 20.32 -25.35 1.37
CA ASN A 103 20.66 -24.95 0.00
C ASN A 103 19.43 -24.54 -0.83
N LEU A 104 18.54 -23.75 -0.23
CA LEU A 104 17.24 -23.42 -0.82
C LEU A 104 17.40 -22.55 -2.07
N LYS A 105 16.76 -22.99 -3.16
CA LYS A 105 16.56 -22.18 -4.37
C LYS A 105 15.52 -21.08 -4.11
N VAL A 106 15.38 -20.15 -5.06
CA VAL A 106 14.45 -19.01 -4.98
C VAL A 106 13.03 -19.44 -4.59
N ARG A 107 12.48 -20.47 -5.23
CA ARG A 107 11.13 -20.97 -4.91
C ARG A 107 11.02 -21.52 -3.48
N GLY A 108 12.04 -22.20 -2.99
CA GLY A 108 12.09 -22.69 -1.60
C GLY A 108 12.18 -21.54 -0.61
N MET A 109 12.96 -20.51 -0.93
CA MET A 109 13.07 -19.30 -0.12
C MET A 109 11.74 -18.57 0.02
N SER A 110 10.97 -18.45 -1.08
CA SER A 110 9.64 -17.84 -1.04
C SER A 110 8.68 -18.57 -0.11
N ILE A 111 8.75 -19.91 -0.05
CA ILE A 111 7.94 -20.72 0.86
C ILE A 111 8.36 -20.46 2.31
N VAL A 112 9.66 -20.43 2.61
CA VAL A 112 10.15 -20.12 3.97
C VAL A 112 9.68 -18.75 4.43
N TRP A 113 9.85 -17.72 3.59
CA TRP A 113 9.36 -16.38 3.90
C TRP A 113 7.84 -16.36 4.12
N LEU A 114 7.07 -17.04 3.26
CA LEU A 114 5.62 -17.11 3.41
C LEU A 114 5.23 -17.77 4.73
N LEU A 115 5.86 -18.88 5.11
CA LEU A 115 5.57 -19.59 6.35
C LEU A 115 5.89 -18.74 7.58
N PHE A 116 7.06 -18.10 7.60
CA PHE A 116 7.43 -17.23 8.72
C PHE A 116 6.53 -15.99 8.79
N SER A 117 6.20 -15.38 7.65
CA SER A 117 5.28 -14.24 7.61
C SER A 117 3.88 -14.65 8.06
N LEU A 118 3.39 -15.83 7.66
CA LEU A 118 2.09 -16.36 8.09
C LEU A 118 2.09 -16.66 9.59
N ALA A 119 3.13 -17.30 10.11
CA ALA A 119 3.28 -17.56 11.54
C ALA A 119 3.28 -16.26 12.35
N TYR A 120 4.01 -15.25 11.89
CA TYR A 120 4.02 -13.93 12.53
C TYR A 120 2.66 -13.23 12.45
N LEU A 121 1.98 -13.32 11.31
CA LEU A 121 0.65 -12.73 11.11
C LEU A 121 -0.39 -13.39 12.03
N LEU A 122 -0.35 -14.71 12.17
CA LEU A 122 -1.19 -15.49 13.10
C LEU A 122 -0.89 -15.13 14.56
N TYR A 123 0.39 -14.97 14.92
CA TYR A 123 0.76 -14.50 16.25
C TYR A 123 0.19 -13.12 16.57
N LEU A 124 0.31 -12.17 15.63
CA LEU A 124 -0.15 -10.80 15.85
C LEU A 124 -1.67 -10.66 15.89
N HIS A 125 -2.39 -11.33 15.00
CA HIS A 125 -3.83 -11.08 14.79
C HIS A 125 -4.72 -12.28 15.10
N GLY A 126 -4.16 -13.43 15.47
CA GLY A 126 -4.89 -14.64 15.82
C GLY A 126 -5.90 -15.05 14.74
N ALA A 127 -7.13 -15.30 15.14
CA ALA A 127 -8.23 -15.66 14.25
C ALA A 127 -8.56 -14.56 13.24
N CYS A 128 -8.33 -13.28 13.56
CA CYS A 128 -8.66 -12.16 12.67
C CYS A 128 -7.87 -12.14 11.36
N VAL A 129 -6.79 -12.92 11.25
CA VAL A 129 -6.06 -13.11 9.99
C VAL A 129 -6.98 -13.53 8.85
N ILE A 130 -8.06 -14.27 9.16
CA ILE A 130 -9.05 -14.67 8.15
C ILE A 130 -9.68 -13.47 7.45
N PHE A 131 -9.96 -12.37 8.16
CA PHE A 131 -10.51 -11.15 7.56
C PHE A 131 -9.49 -10.47 6.66
N ILE A 132 -8.25 -10.34 7.13
CA ILE A 132 -7.16 -9.71 6.37
C ILE A 132 -6.95 -10.46 5.05
N LEU A 133 -6.81 -11.78 5.12
CA LEU A 133 -6.59 -12.62 3.95
C LEU A 133 -7.81 -12.62 3.03
N SER A 134 -9.02 -12.72 3.57
CA SER A 134 -10.25 -12.71 2.75
C SER A 134 -10.39 -11.40 1.96
N ILE A 135 -10.20 -10.24 2.61
CA ILE A 135 -10.30 -8.93 1.96
C ILE A 135 -9.19 -8.78 0.90
N ALA A 136 -7.96 -9.22 1.20
CA ALA A 136 -6.85 -9.17 0.26
C ALA A 136 -7.05 -10.12 -0.94
N THR A 137 -7.59 -11.32 -0.71
CA THR A 137 -7.89 -12.30 -1.75
C THR A 137 -8.99 -11.82 -2.68
N VAL A 138 -10.09 -11.27 -2.15
CA VAL A 138 -11.15 -10.68 -2.98
C VAL A 138 -10.60 -9.50 -3.77
N ASN A 139 -9.78 -8.65 -3.15
CA ASN A 139 -9.10 -7.56 -3.86
C ASN A 139 -8.23 -8.08 -5.02
N TYR A 140 -7.42 -9.12 -4.78
CA TYR A 140 -6.61 -9.75 -5.81
C TYR A 140 -7.47 -10.24 -6.98
N PHE A 141 -8.59 -10.92 -6.72
CA PHE A 141 -9.48 -11.39 -7.77
C PHE A 141 -10.14 -10.23 -8.52
N LEU A 142 -10.57 -9.17 -7.83
CA LEU A 142 -11.10 -7.96 -8.47
C LEU A 142 -10.08 -7.36 -9.44
N VAL A 143 -8.82 -7.25 -9.04
CA VAL A 143 -7.75 -6.78 -9.92
C VAL A 143 -7.57 -7.72 -11.10
N LYS A 144 -7.43 -9.02 -10.87
CA LYS A 144 -7.18 -9.98 -11.96
C LYS A 144 -8.30 -10.05 -13.00
N ILE A 145 -9.55 -9.86 -12.59
CA ILE A 145 -10.72 -9.95 -13.48
C ILE A 145 -10.99 -8.61 -14.17
N PHE A 146 -10.95 -7.50 -13.43
CA PHE A 146 -11.46 -6.21 -13.90
C PHE A 146 -10.37 -5.23 -14.36
N ALA A 147 -9.08 -5.49 -14.14
CA ALA A 147 -8.01 -4.54 -14.49
C ALA A 147 -7.85 -4.24 -15.99
N ARG A 148 -8.61 -4.86 -16.89
CA ARG A 148 -8.66 -4.46 -18.31
C ARG A 148 -9.82 -3.53 -18.65
N LYS A 149 -10.69 -3.23 -17.66
CA LYS A 149 -11.90 -2.45 -17.85
C LYS A 149 -11.65 -0.99 -17.48
N ASN A 150 -12.30 -0.08 -18.22
CA ASN A 150 -12.17 1.37 -17.99
C ASN A 150 -12.74 1.81 -16.63
N TYR A 151 -13.71 1.07 -16.08
CA TYR A 151 -14.29 1.33 -14.75
C TYR A 151 -13.50 0.68 -13.60
N PHE A 152 -12.32 0.13 -13.87
CA PHE A 152 -11.49 -0.48 -12.82
C PHE A 152 -11.05 0.51 -11.73
N PRO A 153 -10.56 1.73 -12.04
CA PRO A 153 -10.17 2.68 -10.99
C PRO A 153 -11.30 3.02 -9.99
N PRO A 154 -12.53 3.39 -10.41
CA PRO A 154 -13.59 3.65 -9.44
C PRO A 154 -14.01 2.38 -8.69
N LEU A 155 -13.96 1.20 -9.31
CA LEU A 155 -14.27 -0.08 -8.66
C LEU A 155 -13.29 -0.39 -7.51
N ILE A 156 -11.98 -0.30 -7.76
CA ILE A 156 -10.95 -0.63 -6.76
C ILE A 156 -10.96 0.37 -5.61
N TRP A 157 -11.18 1.66 -5.90
CA TRP A 157 -11.32 2.69 -4.86
C TRP A 157 -12.56 2.46 -4.00
N SER A 158 -13.71 2.21 -4.63
CA SER A 158 -14.96 1.97 -3.91
C SER A 158 -14.86 0.78 -2.96
N TYR A 159 -14.28 -0.33 -3.43
CA TYR A 159 -14.03 -1.52 -2.61
C TYR A 159 -13.14 -1.20 -1.40
N ASN A 160 -12.02 -0.51 -1.60
CA ASN A 160 -11.07 -0.21 -0.54
C ASN A 160 -11.64 0.80 0.48
N ILE A 161 -12.32 1.85 0.02
CA ILE A 161 -12.99 2.84 0.88
C ILE A 161 -14.09 2.16 1.70
N PHE A 162 -14.87 1.27 1.08
CA PHE A 162 -15.90 0.49 1.78
C PHE A 162 -15.31 -0.29 2.96
N PHE A 163 -14.22 -1.04 2.74
CA PHE A 163 -13.59 -1.80 3.82
C PHE A 163 -12.90 -0.91 4.86
N LEU A 164 -12.32 0.24 4.48
CA LEU A 164 -11.82 1.23 5.45
C LEU A 164 -12.95 1.75 6.36
N LEU A 165 -14.09 2.07 5.77
CA LEU A 165 -15.26 2.56 6.51
C LEU A 165 -15.81 1.48 7.44
N CYS A 166 -16.00 0.27 6.94
CA CYS A 166 -16.46 -0.87 7.74
C CYS A 166 -15.48 -1.17 8.90
N ASN A 167 -14.17 -1.17 8.64
CA ASN A 167 -13.16 -1.35 9.67
C ASN A 167 -13.20 -0.25 10.75
N ARG A 168 -13.55 0.98 10.37
CA ARG A 168 -13.68 2.11 11.28
C ARG A 168 -14.95 2.06 12.11
N ILE A 169 -16.10 1.74 11.50
CA ILE A 169 -17.41 1.70 12.16
C ILE A 169 -17.47 0.53 13.15
N TYR A 170 -17.03 -0.66 12.74
CA TYR A 170 -17.13 -1.87 13.54
C TYR A 170 -15.92 -2.11 14.45
N GLU A 171 -14.91 -1.23 14.41
CA GLU A 171 -13.68 -1.36 15.21
C GLU A 171 -13.00 -2.74 15.12
N GLY A 172 -13.13 -3.39 13.97
CA GLY A 172 -12.76 -4.79 13.73
C GLY A 172 -13.92 -5.76 14.01
N TYR A 173 -14.34 -6.47 12.96
CA TYR A 173 -15.53 -7.33 12.95
C TYR A 173 -15.55 -8.38 14.07
N PRO A 174 -16.63 -8.46 14.87
CA PRO A 174 -16.90 -9.62 15.70
C PRO A 174 -17.26 -10.86 14.91
N PHE A 175 -16.71 -11.99 15.35
CA PHE A 175 -17.08 -13.28 14.81
C PHE A 175 -18.54 -13.62 15.14
N THR A 176 -19.04 -13.14 16.29
CA THR A 176 -20.46 -13.24 16.66
C THR A 176 -21.42 -12.63 15.64
N VAL A 177 -21.01 -11.60 14.89
CA VAL A 177 -21.88 -10.98 13.85
C VAL A 177 -22.19 -11.97 12.73
N PHE A 178 -21.30 -12.92 12.45
CA PHE A 178 -21.50 -13.91 11.40
C PHE A 178 -22.28 -15.12 11.90
N SER A 179 -21.98 -15.60 13.12
CA SER A 179 -22.74 -16.66 13.78
C SER A 179 -22.26 -16.84 15.22
N GLU A 180 -23.18 -17.14 16.14
CA GLU A 180 -22.87 -17.43 17.54
C GLU A 180 -21.89 -18.61 17.71
N ARG A 181 -21.85 -19.55 16.77
CA ARG A 181 -20.89 -20.68 16.81
C ARG A 181 -19.44 -20.22 16.74
N TRP A 182 -19.19 -19.06 16.13
CA TRP A 182 -17.85 -18.50 15.95
C TRP A 182 -17.45 -17.55 17.08
N ALA A 183 -18.33 -17.33 18.07
CA ALA A 183 -18.06 -16.47 19.23
C ALA A 183 -16.79 -16.89 20.00
N ILE A 184 -16.44 -18.18 19.98
CA ILE A 184 -15.22 -18.69 20.61
C ILE A 184 -13.97 -18.02 20.02
N LEU A 185 -13.97 -17.72 18.71
CA LEU A 185 -12.83 -17.08 18.04
C LEU A 185 -12.64 -15.62 18.44
N ASP A 186 -13.67 -14.95 18.99
CA ASP A 186 -13.52 -13.60 19.52
C ASP A 186 -12.56 -13.55 20.72
N ASN A 187 -12.31 -14.68 21.40
CA ASN A 187 -11.29 -14.78 22.45
C ASN A 187 -9.86 -14.86 21.89
N TYR A 188 -9.70 -15.14 20.59
CA TYR A 188 -8.41 -15.37 19.93
C TYR A 188 -8.08 -14.28 18.90
N ARG A 189 -8.30 -13.00 19.24
CA ARG A 189 -8.05 -11.87 18.32
C ARG A 189 -6.59 -11.44 18.14
N GLY A 190 -5.67 -12.14 18.80
CA GLY A 190 -4.23 -11.82 18.78
C GLY A 190 -3.86 -10.63 19.66
N SER A 191 -2.57 -10.30 19.67
CA SER A 191 -2.00 -9.21 20.47
C SER A 191 -2.30 -7.83 19.88
N PHE A 192 -2.46 -7.75 18.55
CA PHE A 192 -2.60 -6.49 17.84
C PHE A 192 -3.90 -6.39 17.04
N ARG A 193 -4.61 -5.28 17.24
CA ARG A 193 -5.84 -4.95 16.51
C ARG A 193 -5.58 -4.77 15.02
N TRP A 194 -5.93 -5.77 14.23
CA TRP A 194 -5.61 -5.83 12.80
C TRP A 194 -6.11 -4.61 12.00
N HIS A 195 -7.32 -4.14 12.30
CA HIS A 195 -7.97 -3.05 11.57
C HIS A 195 -7.24 -1.70 11.71
N ILE A 196 -6.40 -1.52 12.75
CA ILE A 196 -5.58 -0.31 12.93
C ILE A 196 -4.49 -0.23 11.86
N CYS A 197 -3.77 -1.33 11.62
CA CYS A 197 -2.69 -1.36 10.62
C CYS A 197 -3.20 -1.64 9.20
N PHE A 198 -4.47 -2.02 9.05
CA PHE A 198 -5.05 -2.41 7.77
C PHE A 198 -5.05 -1.27 6.73
N ASN A 199 -5.00 0.00 7.16
CA ASN A 199 -4.86 1.13 6.23
C ASN A 199 -3.62 0.98 5.32
N PHE A 200 -2.51 0.47 5.87
CA PHE A 200 -1.30 0.19 5.09
C PHE A 200 -1.45 -0.97 4.11
N VAL A 201 -2.36 -1.91 4.40
CA VAL A 201 -2.69 -3.02 3.49
C VAL A 201 -3.56 -2.50 2.35
N VAL A 202 -4.53 -1.62 2.63
CA VAL A 202 -5.35 -0.95 1.61
C VAL A 202 -4.50 -0.19 0.61
N LEU A 203 -3.54 0.60 1.08
CA LEU A 203 -2.62 1.32 0.19
C LEU A 203 -1.84 0.37 -0.73
N ARG A 204 -1.39 -0.78 -0.21
CA ARG A 204 -0.69 -1.81 -1.00
C ARG A 204 -1.61 -2.48 -2.01
N MET A 205 -2.85 -2.77 -1.64
CA MET A 205 -3.86 -3.33 -2.53
C MET A 205 -4.19 -2.38 -3.69
N ILE A 206 -4.35 -1.08 -3.39
CA ILE A 206 -4.57 -0.05 -4.41
C ILE A 206 -3.36 0.06 -5.34
N SER A 207 -2.14 0.14 -4.79
CA SER A 207 -0.90 0.18 -5.58
C SER A 207 -0.79 -1.02 -6.52
N PHE A 208 -0.96 -2.24 -5.99
CA PHE A 208 -0.95 -3.47 -6.80
C PHE A 208 -2.01 -3.43 -7.90
N GLY A 209 -3.21 -2.95 -7.59
CA GLY A 209 -4.29 -2.81 -8.56
C GLY A 209 -3.95 -1.90 -9.72
N PHE A 210 -3.39 -0.71 -9.43
CA PHE A 210 -3.01 0.25 -10.45
C PHE A 210 -1.79 -0.20 -11.26
N ASP A 211 -0.76 -0.76 -10.62
CA ASP A 211 0.42 -1.30 -11.31
C ASP A 211 0.01 -2.38 -12.32
N TYR A 212 -0.89 -3.29 -11.90
CA TYR A 212 -1.40 -4.33 -12.78
C TYR A 212 -2.31 -3.78 -13.90
N HIS A 213 -3.14 -2.78 -13.61
CA HIS A 213 -3.97 -2.12 -14.60
C HIS A 213 -3.14 -1.44 -15.69
N TRP A 214 -2.13 -0.67 -15.30
CA TRP A 214 -1.27 0.07 -16.22
C TRP A 214 -0.48 -0.87 -17.15
N THR A 215 0.10 -1.94 -16.59
CA THR A 215 0.80 -2.97 -17.37
C THR A 215 -0.09 -3.58 -18.48
N ASN A 216 -1.38 -3.79 -18.20
CA ASN A 216 -2.32 -4.33 -19.20
C ASN A 216 -2.70 -3.29 -20.27
N GLN A 217 -2.68 -2.00 -19.96
CA GLN A 217 -2.95 -0.95 -20.94
C GLN A 217 -1.78 -0.77 -21.89
N ASP A 218 -0.55 -0.70 -21.38
CA ASP A 218 0.66 -0.56 -22.19
C ASP A 218 0.77 -1.70 -23.22
N SER A 219 0.51 -2.94 -22.78
CA SER A 219 0.47 -4.12 -23.65
C SER A 219 -0.53 -3.99 -24.81
N ARG A 220 -1.67 -3.33 -24.58
CA ARG A 220 -2.70 -3.11 -25.60
C ARG A 220 -2.25 -2.05 -26.59
N PHE A 221 -1.65 -0.95 -26.12
CA PHE A 221 -1.12 0.09 -26.98
C PHE A 221 -0.05 -0.46 -27.92
N ASP A 222 0.88 -1.29 -27.41
CA ASP A 222 1.91 -1.92 -28.24
C ASP A 222 1.30 -2.83 -29.33
N HIS A 223 0.27 -3.62 -28.99
CA HIS A 223 -0.41 -4.46 -29.97
C HIS A 223 -1.19 -3.66 -31.03
N GLU A 224 -1.92 -2.60 -30.65
CA GLU A 224 -2.64 -1.75 -31.60
C GLU A 224 -1.68 -1.01 -32.55
N VAL A 225 -0.54 -0.53 -32.03
CA VAL A 225 0.51 0.11 -32.84
C VAL A 225 1.13 -0.87 -33.84
N VAL A 226 1.43 -2.11 -33.42
CA VAL A 226 1.97 -3.15 -34.32
C VAL A 226 0.97 -3.54 -35.40
N VAL A 227 -0.31 -3.71 -35.06
CA VAL A 227 -1.35 -4.05 -36.05
C VAL A 227 -1.56 -2.91 -37.04
N MET A 228 -1.60 -1.66 -36.58
CA MET A 228 -1.73 -0.48 -37.45
C MET A 228 -0.49 -0.25 -38.33
N ALA A 229 0.69 -0.77 -37.96
CA ALA A 229 1.90 -0.67 -38.77
C ALA A 229 2.02 -1.76 -39.85
N ILE A 230 1.21 -2.83 -39.77
CA ILE A 230 1.22 -3.95 -40.71
C ILE A 230 0.18 -3.77 -41.83
N TYR A 231 -0.80 -2.90 -41.65
CA TYR A 231 -1.81 -2.52 -42.67
C TYR A 231 -1.50 -1.15 -43.28
#